data_AF-A0A4U5PRV2-F1
#
_entry.id   AF-A0A4U5PRV2-F1
#
_cell.length_a   1.000
_cell.length_b   1.000
_cell.length_c   1.000
_cell.angle_alpha   90.00
_cell.angle_beta   90.00
_cell.angle_gamma   90.00
#
_symmetry.space_group_name_H-M   'P 1'
#
loop_
_entity.id
_entity.type
_entity.pdbx_description
1 polymer ?
#
loop_
_entity_poly.entity_id
_entity_poly.type
_entity_poly.pdbx_seq_one_letter_code
_entity_poly.pdbx_strand_id
1 'polypeptide(L)'
;MASNPFSSCLIDTSFDLDEALALPDNLGQQITYSNSTIVADMPTALTTGDAVCAVCMEGFQSGIGGKKVPCGHVYHEACISALLSHRHSCPLCRCGISGRLATGQ
;
A
#
# COMPACT_ATOMS: atom_id res chain seq x y z
N MET A 1 27.40 -15.56 6.51
CA MET A 1 27.95 -14.73 5.42
C MET A 1 26.95 -14.85 4.29
N ALA A 2 25.94 -13.96 4.27
CA ALA A 2 25.88 -12.79 3.36
C ALA A 2 25.60 -13.26 1.92
N SER A 3 24.61 -12.83 1.13
CA SER A 3 23.62 -11.75 1.15
C SER A 3 22.64 -12.06 -0.02
N ASN A 4 21.32 -12.05 0.20
CA ASN A 4 20.38 -11.00 -0.24
C ASN A 4 19.87 -11.13 -1.71
N PRO A 5 18.60 -11.53 -1.94
CA PRO A 5 18.04 -11.73 -3.29
C PRO A 5 17.05 -10.61 -3.67
N PHE A 6 17.51 -9.39 -3.96
CA PHE A 6 16.68 -8.41 -4.68
C PHE A 6 17.55 -7.42 -5.46
N SER A 7 17.70 -7.68 -6.77
CA SER A 7 18.07 -6.71 -7.81
C SER A 7 17.91 -7.42 -9.16
N SER A 8 16.78 -7.24 -9.83
CA SER A 8 16.59 -6.25 -10.88
C SER A 8 17.43 -6.54 -12.13
N CYS A 9 16.71 -6.87 -13.22
CA CYS A 9 17.01 -6.67 -14.64
C CYS A 9 16.68 -7.93 -15.45
N LEU A 10 15.43 -8.03 -15.91
CA LEU A 10 15.12 -8.78 -17.13
C LEU A 10 14.17 -7.92 -17.97
N ILE A 11 14.74 -6.88 -18.56
CA ILE A 11 14.31 -6.42 -19.87
C ILE A 11 15.30 -7.00 -20.87
N ASP A 12 14.78 -7.35 -22.04
CA ASP A 12 15.40 -8.16 -23.11
C ASP A 12 15.23 -9.67 -22.85
N THR A 13 14.39 -10.38 -23.57
CA THR A 13 14.50 -10.53 -25.03
C THR A 13 13.14 -10.63 -25.69
N SER A 14 12.96 -9.87 -26.76
CA SER A 14 12.05 -10.24 -27.85
C SER A 14 12.26 -11.71 -28.22
N PHE A 15 11.28 -12.58 -27.96
CA PHE A 15 11.30 -13.94 -28.47
C PHE A 15 9.87 -14.36 -28.84
N ASP A 16 9.68 -14.36 -30.16
CA ASP A 16 8.69 -15.05 -31.00
C ASP A 16 7.19 -14.98 -30.67
N LEU A 17 6.49 -14.32 -31.58
CA LEU A 17 5.04 -14.24 -31.70
C LEU A 17 4.48 -15.57 -32.22
N ASP A 18 4.39 -16.63 -31.41
CA ASP A 18 3.55 -17.79 -31.77
C ASP A 18 3.00 -18.68 -30.64
N GLU A 19 3.40 -18.57 -29.37
CA GLU A 19 2.85 -19.50 -28.35
C GLU A 19 1.50 -19.02 -27.74
N ALA A 20 0.57 -18.67 -28.62
CA ALA A 20 -0.82 -18.41 -28.30
C ALA A 20 -1.64 -19.71 -28.32
N LEU A 21 -1.33 -20.72 -27.48
CA LEU A 21 -2.17 -21.92 -27.34
C LEU A 21 -1.83 -22.77 -26.10
N ALA A 22 -2.11 -22.28 -24.89
CA ALA A 22 -2.37 -23.13 -23.72
C ALA A 22 -3.20 -22.41 -22.62
N LEU A 23 -4.45 -22.84 -22.50
CA LEU A 23 -5.48 -22.78 -21.43
C LEU A 23 -5.02 -22.42 -19.99
N PRO A 24 -5.90 -22.03 -19.03
CA PRO A 24 -7.36 -21.89 -19.05
C PRO A 24 -7.88 -20.48 -18.63
N ASP A 25 -9.20 -20.24 -18.73
CA ASP A 25 -9.95 -19.16 -18.08
C ASP A 25 -9.84 -19.24 -16.53
N ASN A 26 -8.64 -19.04 -16.01
CA ASN A 26 -8.48 -18.48 -14.70
C ASN A 26 -8.02 -17.04 -14.95
N LEU A 27 -9.00 -16.19 -15.26
CA LEU A 27 -9.19 -14.96 -14.48
C LEU A 27 -9.37 -15.40 -13.01
N GLY A 28 -8.37 -16.04 -12.37
CA GLY A 28 -7.14 -15.34 -12.12
C GLY A 28 -7.62 -14.05 -11.53
N GLN A 29 -8.24 -14.16 -10.36
CA GLN A 29 -8.44 -13.06 -9.45
C GLN A 29 -7.03 -12.54 -9.17
N GLN A 30 -6.45 -11.84 -10.15
CA GLN A 30 -5.77 -10.59 -9.94
C GLN A 30 -6.84 -9.78 -9.22
N ILE A 31 -6.90 -10.02 -7.92
CA ILE A 31 -7.33 -9.08 -6.96
C ILE A 31 -6.45 -7.86 -7.25
N THR A 32 -6.85 -7.08 -8.24
CA THR A 32 -6.43 -5.72 -8.45
C THR A 32 -7.17 -4.96 -7.37
N TYR A 33 -6.82 -5.23 -6.11
CA TYR A 33 -7.30 -4.42 -4.99
C TYR A 33 -6.74 -3.04 -5.26
N SER A 34 -7.60 -2.20 -5.85
CA SER A 34 -7.30 -0.81 -6.06
C SER A 34 -6.90 -0.21 -4.71
N ASN A 35 -5.99 0.75 -4.71
CA ASN A 35 -5.59 1.45 -3.48
C ASN A 35 -6.82 1.97 -2.71
N SER A 36 -7.87 2.38 -3.43
CA SER A 36 -9.16 2.77 -2.88
C SER A 36 -9.83 1.67 -2.04
N THR A 37 -9.79 0.41 -2.48
CA THR A 37 -10.35 -0.73 -1.72
C THR A 37 -9.56 -1.02 -0.45
N ILE A 38 -8.22 -0.89 -0.50
CA ILE A 38 -7.34 -1.08 0.67
C ILE A 38 -7.57 0.02 1.72
N VAL A 39 -7.76 1.26 1.27
CA VAL A 39 -8.00 2.41 2.16
C VAL A 39 -9.39 2.37 2.78
N ALA A 40 -10.39 1.91 2.03
CA ALA A 40 -11.77 1.79 2.50
C ALA A 40 -11.89 0.82 3.70
N ASP A 41 -11.19 -0.33 3.63
CA ASP A 41 -11.17 -1.34 4.69
C ASP A 41 -10.40 -0.90 5.95
N MET A 42 -9.53 0.10 5.82
CA MET A 42 -8.72 0.60 6.94
C MET A 42 -9.61 1.28 8.00
N PRO A 43 -9.41 0.97 9.31
CA PRO A 43 -10.19 1.58 10.37
C PRO A 43 -10.02 3.09 10.40
N THR A 44 -11.14 3.79 10.49
CA THR A 44 -11.18 5.23 10.72
C THR A 44 -10.92 5.50 12.20
N ALA A 45 -9.81 6.15 12.52
CA ALA A 45 -9.48 6.56 13.88
C ALA A 45 -9.83 8.04 14.07
N LEU A 46 -10.55 8.34 15.16
CA LEU A 46 -10.65 9.72 15.63
C LEU A 46 -9.29 10.14 16.18
N THR A 47 -8.74 11.19 15.62
CA THR A 47 -7.51 11.82 16.06
C THR A 47 -7.81 12.89 17.10
N THR A 48 -7.06 12.88 18.20
CA THR A 48 -7.01 14.01 19.15
C THR A 48 -6.52 15.25 18.41
N GLY A 49 -6.96 16.45 18.84
CA GLY A 49 -6.71 17.73 18.16
C GLY A 49 -5.24 18.07 17.89
N ASP A 50 -4.29 17.33 18.47
CA ASP A 50 -2.85 17.50 18.28
C ASP A 50 -2.25 16.56 17.21
N ALA A 51 -3.04 15.68 16.61
CA ALA A 51 -2.54 14.80 15.56
C ALA A 51 -2.36 15.55 14.24
N VAL A 52 -1.27 15.25 13.53
CA VAL A 52 -0.92 15.87 12.25
C VAL A 52 -0.66 14.78 11.23
N CYS A 53 -1.19 14.93 10.02
CA CYS A 53 -0.93 14.02 8.92
C CYS A 53 0.51 14.23 8.41
N ALA A 54 1.39 13.24 8.57
CA ALA A 54 2.79 13.37 8.13
C ALA A 54 2.99 13.43 6.60
N VAL A 55 1.92 13.29 5.80
CA VAL A 55 1.95 13.40 4.34
C VAL A 55 1.72 14.85 3.88
N CYS A 56 0.69 15.51 4.40
CA CYS A 56 0.38 16.91 4.04
C CYS A 56 0.80 17.94 5.10
N MET A 57 1.27 17.48 6.27
CA MET A 57 1.65 18.30 7.42
C MET A 57 0.51 19.14 8.02
N GLU A 58 -0.75 18.80 7.71
CA GLU A 58 -1.94 19.47 8.24
C GLU A 58 -2.59 18.67 9.37
N GLY A 59 -3.26 19.37 10.27
CA GLY A 59 -4.07 18.77 11.33
C GLY A 59 -5.33 18.10 10.78
N PHE A 60 -5.89 17.18 11.54
CA PHE A 60 -7.15 16.52 11.18
C PHE A 60 -8.35 17.41 11.50
N GLN A 61 -9.31 17.49 10.59
CA GLN A 61 -10.54 18.25 10.79
C GLN A 61 -11.41 17.58 11.85
N SER A 62 -11.96 18.38 12.79
CA SER A 62 -12.92 17.91 13.79
C SER A 62 -14.10 17.19 13.13
N GLY A 63 -14.23 15.89 13.39
CA GLY A 63 -15.28 15.02 12.83
C GLY A 63 -14.89 14.22 11.59
N ILE A 64 -13.79 14.56 10.91
CA ILE A 64 -13.23 13.77 9.81
C ILE A 64 -12.06 12.97 10.37
N GLY A 65 -12.33 11.71 10.74
CA GLY A 65 -11.30 10.80 11.24
C GLY A 65 -10.28 10.45 10.15
N GLY A 66 -9.05 10.12 10.57
CA GLY A 66 -8.01 9.63 9.68
C GLY A 66 -8.06 8.11 9.50
N LYS A 67 -7.44 7.60 8.44
CA LYS A 67 -7.25 6.17 8.20
C LYS A 67 -6.02 5.68 8.95
N LYS A 68 -6.21 4.72 9.84
CA LYS A 68 -5.15 4.17 10.69
C LYS A 68 -4.50 2.95 10.05
N VAL A 69 -3.26 3.08 9.58
CA VAL A 69 -2.49 1.98 8.97
C VAL A 69 -2.15 0.87 9.98
N PRO A 70 -1.83 -0.37 9.54
CA PRO A 70 -1.55 -1.50 10.43
C PRO A 70 -0.42 -1.27 11.44
N CYS A 71 0.55 -0.41 11.13
CA CYS A 71 1.60 -0.01 12.07
C CYS A 71 1.13 0.99 13.15
N GLY A 72 -0.13 1.42 13.10
CA GLY A 72 -0.76 2.28 14.10
C GLY A 72 -0.79 3.78 13.77
N HIS A 73 -0.06 4.23 12.74
CA HIS A 73 -0.05 5.63 12.32
C HIS A 73 -1.34 6.03 11.59
N VAL A 74 -1.66 7.33 11.56
CA VAL A 74 -2.91 7.85 11.01
C VAL A 74 -2.63 8.88 9.92
N TYR A 75 -3.38 8.81 8.82
CA TYR A 75 -3.27 9.70 7.67
C TYR A 75 -4.65 10.10 7.16
N HIS A 76 -4.77 11.22 6.45
CA HIS A 76 -6.01 11.52 5.73
C HIS A 76 -6.29 10.45 4.68
N GLU A 77 -7.56 10.15 4.42
CA GLU A 77 -8.00 9.17 3.41
C GLU A 77 -7.39 9.45 2.03
N ALA A 78 -7.44 10.71 1.59
CA ALA A 78 -6.82 11.15 0.33
C ALA A 78 -5.28 10.98 0.37
N CYS A 79 -4.65 11.33 1.49
CA CYS A 79 -3.20 11.23 1.65
C CYS A 79 -2.71 9.78 1.63
N ILE A 80 -3.40 8.86 2.31
CA ILE A 80 -3.03 7.44 2.29
C ILE A 80 -3.27 6.83 0.91
N SER A 81 -4.34 7.21 0.21
CA SER A 81 -4.60 6.75 -1.16
C SER A 81 -3.51 7.20 -2.15
N ALA A 82 -3.09 8.46 -2.06
CA ALA A 82 -1.96 8.99 -2.84
C ALA A 82 -0.64 8.31 -2.44
N LEU A 83 -0.40 8.11 -1.14
CA LEU A 83 0.78 7.42 -0.63
C LEU A 83 0.87 6.01 -1.23
N LEU A 84 -0.19 5.21 -1.16
CA LEU A 84 -0.22 3.85 -1.72
C LEU A 84 -0.06 3.81 -3.24
N SER A 85 -0.39 4.90 -3.94
CA SER A 85 -0.15 5.02 -5.38
C SER A 85 1.34 5.18 -5.73
N HIS A 86 2.15 5.65 -4.77
CA HIS A 86 3.59 5.80 -4.95
C HIS A 86 4.42 4.75 -4.20
N ARG A 87 4.07 4.46 -2.94
CA ARG A 87 4.81 3.59 -2.02
C ARG A 87 3.86 2.93 -1.01
N HIS A 88 3.96 1.61 -0.88
CA HIS A 88 3.24 0.83 0.12
C HIS A 88 3.98 0.74 1.48
N SER A 89 4.63 1.81 1.92
CA SER A 89 5.35 1.86 3.19
C SER A 89 5.06 3.12 3.99
N CYS A 90 4.97 2.98 5.32
CA CYS A 90 4.69 4.08 6.21
C CYS A 90 5.87 5.07 6.23
N PRO A 91 5.66 6.39 6.03
CA PRO A 91 6.73 7.39 6.06
C PRO A 91 7.36 7.56 7.45
N LEU A 92 6.66 7.15 8.53
CA LEU A 92 7.11 7.32 9.91
C LEU A 92 7.96 6.14 10.40
N CYS A 93 7.54 4.90 10.11
CA CYS A 93 8.20 3.69 10.63
C CYS A 93 8.69 2.73 9.54
N ARG A 94 8.47 3.05 8.26
CA ARG A 94 8.85 2.22 7.09
C ARG A 94 8.19 0.84 7.02
N CYS A 95 7.27 0.52 7.93
CA CYS A 95 6.48 -0.70 7.87
C CYS A 95 5.61 -0.75 6.60
N GLY A 96 5.49 -1.94 6.01
CA GLY A 96 4.65 -2.18 4.85
C GLY A 96 3.16 -1.97 5.17
N ILE A 97 2.45 -1.35 4.24
CA ILE A 97 1.00 -1.10 4.29
C ILE A 97 0.29 -2.18 3.45
N SER A 98 0.78 -3.40 3.51
CA SER A 98 0.20 -4.58 2.87
C SER A 98 -0.76 -5.20 3.89
N GLY A 99 -1.98 -5.54 3.49
CA GLY A 99 -3.08 -6.01 4.36
C GLY A 99 -2.86 -7.33 5.12
N ARG A 100 -1.62 -7.71 5.42
CA ARG A 100 -1.26 -8.86 6.26
C ARG A 100 -0.16 -8.44 7.22
N LEU A 101 -0.60 -7.99 8.40
CA LEU A 101 0.08 -7.94 9.70
C LEU A 101 1.61 -7.93 9.64
N ALA A 102 2.20 -6.73 9.69
CA ALA A 102 3.55 -6.58 10.20
C ALA A 102 3.46 -6.38 11.73
N THR A 103 3.37 -7.49 12.45
CA THR A 103 3.66 -7.54 13.89
C THR A 103 5.12 -7.14 14.05
N GLY A 104 5.39 -5.91 14.47
CA GLY A 104 6.73 -5.48 14.88
C GLY A 104 7.00 -5.97 16.30
N GLN A 105 8.01 -6.83 16.45
CA GLN A 105 8.71 -7.03 17.73
C GLN A 105 9.64 -5.85 17.98
#